data_AF-A0A2V9RIL9-F1
#
_entry.id   AF-A0A2V9RIL9-F1
#
_cell.length_a   1.000
_cell.length_b   1.000
_cell.length_c   1.000
_cell.angle_alpha   90.00
_cell.angle_beta   90.00
_cell.angle_gamma   90.00
#
_symmetry.space_group_name_H-M   'P 1'
#
loop_
_entity.id
_entity.type
_entity.pdbx_description
1 polymer ?
#
loop_
_entity_poly.entity_id
_entity_poly.type
_entity_poly.pdbx_seq_one_letter_code
_entity_poly.pdbx_strand_id
1 'polypeptide(L)'
;MRIQALLLCFLLLSAQSGLAQEKTRTLENYFGQARELEQKEDFAGAERVYLQTAEAFPNQPEVLKRLAILFQTELKLSESIDAFGKVLKDNPQYPEVNFFLGLSYLGLNQFEKSIEFFNKELEANPKYRRARYYMALAYQSLDRKIEAAQQYDILVKEDPSDSKVWYQLARLYKSLSLQAIKQLTHLDPDSVLVLAMRAESLAEDEKRDEAIRLYQNILKKQPDFAGVHFALGELYWKTLQNEDAERELRLALREDPNHPMANYYLGELMLRLQKPKEAMPLLQVSVAGDPLLMAGQYQLSKCYLAQGQLQEALGVLLKVAEQVPESKMTHYQLAQVYARIKNSEKQKYHLDIFEKLTREEKEKKVERSDRLKQMEDLDKEGNLPQLRSSSAGSPSTR
;
A
#
# COMPACT_ATOMS: atom_id res chain seq x y z
N MET A 1 78.65 -36.00 27.67
CA MET A 1 77.96 -34.70 27.43
C MET A 1 77.24 -34.63 26.07
N ARG A 2 76.59 -35.69 25.57
CA ARG A 2 75.82 -35.64 24.30
C ARG A 2 74.36 -36.10 24.41
N ILE A 3 73.93 -36.61 25.56
CA ILE A 3 72.55 -37.10 25.76
C ILE A 3 71.68 -36.06 26.51
N GLN A 4 72.28 -35.14 27.28
CA GLN A 4 71.54 -34.04 27.95
C GLN A 4 71.14 -32.90 26.99
N ALA A 5 71.79 -32.78 25.83
CA ALA A 5 71.46 -31.74 24.84
C ALA A 5 70.22 -32.11 23.96
N LEU A 6 69.90 -33.40 23.84
CA LEU A 6 68.75 -33.87 23.05
C LEU A 6 67.42 -33.80 23.82
N LEU A 7 67.45 -33.92 25.15
CA LEU A 7 66.26 -33.77 26.00
C LEU A 7 65.83 -32.30 26.19
N LEU A 8 66.76 -31.34 26.11
CA LEU A 8 66.41 -29.92 26.18
C LEU A 8 65.79 -29.37 24.89
N CYS A 9 66.14 -29.93 23.72
CA CYS A 9 65.52 -29.53 22.45
C CYS A 9 64.09 -30.09 22.27
N PHE A 10 63.72 -31.18 22.96
CA PHE A 10 62.36 -31.73 22.86
C PHE A 10 61.37 -31.01 23.80
N LEU A 11 61.84 -30.46 24.92
CA LEU A 11 61.01 -29.67 25.86
C LEU A 11 60.80 -28.21 25.40
N LEU A 12 61.62 -27.70 24.49
CA LEU A 12 61.41 -26.38 23.87
C LEU A 12 60.54 -26.41 22.62
N LEU A 13 60.39 -27.57 21.95
CA LEU A 13 59.44 -27.75 20.85
C LEU A 13 58.02 -28.11 21.30
N SER A 14 57.83 -28.63 22.52
CA SER A 14 56.50 -28.79 23.11
C SER A 14 55.95 -27.50 23.74
N ALA A 15 56.82 -26.53 24.05
CA ALA A 15 56.41 -25.23 24.57
C ALA A 15 55.99 -24.24 23.46
N GLN A 16 56.55 -24.36 22.25
CA GLN A 16 56.15 -23.52 21.10
C GLN A 16 54.97 -24.08 20.29
N SER A 17 54.63 -25.37 20.44
CA SER A 17 53.41 -25.94 19.87
C SER A 17 52.17 -25.73 20.74
N GLY A 18 52.32 -25.23 21.97
CA GLY A 18 51.21 -24.79 22.82
C GLY A 18 50.76 -23.34 22.60
N LEU A 19 51.55 -22.52 21.90
CA LEU A 19 51.31 -21.08 21.71
C LEU A 19 50.84 -20.72 20.28
N ALA A 20 50.63 -21.70 19.41
CA ALA A 20 50.23 -21.49 18.01
C ALA A 20 48.74 -21.77 17.74
N GLN A 21 47.92 -22.03 18.76
CA GLN A 21 46.48 -22.22 18.54
C GLN A 21 45.58 -21.86 19.74
N GLU A 22 45.93 -20.86 20.55
CA GLU A 22 44.88 -20.10 21.22
C GLU A 22 44.37 -19.06 20.22
N LYS A 23 43.39 -19.44 19.39
CA LYS A 23 42.49 -18.45 18.78
C LYS A 23 42.01 -17.58 19.93
N THR A 24 42.51 -16.35 20.02
CA THR A 24 42.21 -15.43 21.12
C THR A 24 40.70 -15.42 21.34
N ARG A 25 40.25 -15.80 22.54
CA ARG A 25 38.84 -15.78 22.91
C ARG A 25 38.39 -14.32 22.95
N THR A 26 37.99 -13.78 21.81
CA THR A 26 37.43 -12.43 21.68
C THR A 26 35.97 -12.55 21.28
N LEU A 27 35.14 -11.61 21.75
CA LEU A 27 33.73 -11.53 21.35
C LEU A 27 33.56 -11.53 19.83
N GLU A 28 34.45 -10.85 19.12
CA GLU A 28 34.45 -10.77 17.66
C GLU A 28 34.66 -12.15 17.00
N ASN A 29 35.58 -12.97 17.53
CA ASN A 29 35.82 -14.32 17.02
C ASN A 29 34.61 -15.26 17.26
N TYR A 30 33.93 -15.10 18.39
CA TYR A 30 32.71 -15.86 18.68
C TYR A 30 31.53 -15.40 17.79
N PHE A 31 31.34 -14.10 17.61
CA PHE A 31 30.32 -13.56 16.71
C PHE A 31 30.56 -13.93 15.25
N GLY A 32 31.82 -13.98 14.81
CA GLY A 32 32.17 -14.46 13.47
C GLY A 32 31.76 -15.92 13.25
N GLN A 33 32.06 -16.80 14.21
CA GLN A 33 31.69 -18.21 14.16
C GLN A 33 30.17 -18.42 14.17
N ALA A 34 29.47 -17.76 15.10
CA ALA A 34 28.01 -17.87 15.18
C ALA A 34 27.33 -17.39 13.89
N ARG A 35 27.81 -16.28 13.30
CA ARG A 35 27.28 -15.76 12.04
C ARG A 35 27.53 -16.71 10.86
N GLU A 36 28.69 -17.37 10.81
CA GLU A 36 28.97 -18.36 9.77
C GLU A 36 28.01 -19.55 9.86
N LEU A 37 27.67 -19.98 11.08
CA LEU A 37 26.70 -21.06 11.34
C LEU A 37 25.28 -20.61 10.99
N GLU A 38 24.87 -19.40 11.36
CA GLU A 38 23.59 -18.80 10.96
C GLU A 38 23.44 -18.73 9.43
N GLN A 39 24.51 -18.35 8.71
CA GLN A 39 24.51 -18.31 7.24
C GLN A 39 24.36 -19.70 6.60
N LYS A 40 24.82 -20.73 7.30
CA LYS A 40 24.65 -22.14 6.92
C LYS A 40 23.33 -22.74 7.41
N GLU A 41 22.48 -21.92 8.04
CA GLU A 41 21.22 -22.33 8.70
C GLU A 41 21.44 -23.38 9.83
N ASP A 42 22.67 -23.50 10.34
CA ASP A 42 23.00 -24.33 11.50
C ASP A 42 22.73 -23.54 12.79
N PHE A 43 21.44 -23.33 13.08
CA PHE A 43 21.00 -22.57 14.24
C PHE A 43 21.37 -23.25 15.57
N ALA A 44 21.34 -24.58 15.63
CA ALA A 44 21.76 -25.33 16.81
C ALA A 44 23.28 -25.19 17.07
N GLY A 45 24.09 -25.16 16.02
CA GLY A 45 25.51 -24.83 16.11
C GLY A 45 25.73 -23.40 16.62
N ALA A 46 25.02 -22.43 16.03
CA ALA A 46 25.10 -21.03 16.44
C ALA A 46 24.69 -20.83 17.91
N GLU A 47 23.64 -21.54 18.37
CA GLU A 47 23.15 -21.51 19.75
C GLU A 47 24.24 -21.97 20.72
N ARG A 48 24.90 -23.09 20.44
CA ARG A 48 26.02 -23.59 21.26
C ARG A 48 27.14 -22.55 21.35
N VAL A 49 27.48 -21.91 20.24
CA VAL A 49 28.53 -20.86 20.22
C VAL A 49 28.11 -19.66 21.08
N TYR A 50 26.87 -19.19 20.96
CA TYR A 50 26.38 -18.07 21.78
C TYR A 50 26.28 -18.41 23.26
N LEU A 51 25.85 -19.62 23.63
CA LEU A 51 25.81 -20.08 25.02
C LEU A 51 27.22 -20.13 25.63
N GLN A 52 28.19 -20.72 24.91
CA GLN A 52 29.60 -20.71 25.31
C GLN A 52 30.14 -19.28 25.46
N THR A 53 29.71 -18.37 24.58
CA THR A 53 30.12 -16.95 24.64
C THR A 53 29.52 -16.25 25.85
N ALA A 54 28.25 -16.54 26.19
CA ALA A 54 27.59 -15.99 27.36
C ALA A 54 28.21 -16.49 28.68
N GLU A 55 28.74 -17.72 28.70
CA GLU A 55 29.53 -18.25 29.81
C GLU A 55 30.91 -17.59 29.93
N ALA A 56 31.61 -17.43 28.79
CA ALA A 56 32.94 -16.82 28.76
C ALA A 56 32.91 -15.31 29.06
N PHE A 57 31.83 -14.63 28.68
CA PHE A 57 31.62 -13.20 28.86
C PHE A 57 30.26 -12.92 29.51
N PRO A 58 30.13 -13.16 30.83
CA PRO A 58 28.88 -12.97 31.54
C PRO A 58 28.41 -11.51 31.46
N ASN A 59 27.09 -11.31 31.41
CA ASN A 59 26.43 -10.00 31.39
C ASN A 59 26.79 -9.09 30.20
N GLN A 60 27.26 -9.65 29.08
CA GLN A 60 27.40 -8.87 27.84
C GLN A 60 26.05 -8.73 27.12
N PRO A 61 25.48 -7.52 27.03
CA PRO A 61 24.11 -7.33 26.52
C PRO A 61 24.00 -7.67 25.03
N GLU A 62 25.05 -7.45 24.25
CA GLU A 62 25.05 -7.78 22.81
C GLU A 62 25.05 -9.30 22.57
N VAL A 63 25.74 -10.08 23.41
CA VAL A 63 25.72 -11.55 23.34
C VAL A 63 24.33 -12.07 23.66
N LEU A 64 23.72 -11.56 24.74
CA LEU A 64 22.37 -11.94 25.15
C LEU A 64 21.31 -11.52 24.11
N LYS A 65 21.43 -10.32 23.51
CA LYS A 65 20.55 -9.88 22.41
C LYS A 65 20.62 -10.84 21.23
N ARG A 66 21.81 -11.24 20.80
CA ARG A 66 21.98 -12.15 19.65
C ARG A 66 21.46 -13.55 19.93
N LEU A 67 21.78 -14.10 21.11
CA LEU A 67 21.24 -15.38 21.56
C LEU A 67 19.70 -15.35 21.60
N ALA A 68 19.12 -14.27 22.12
CA ALA A 68 17.67 -14.10 22.20
C ALA A 68 17.00 -14.00 20.82
N ILE A 69 17.64 -13.33 19.85
CA ILE A 69 17.16 -13.29 18.45
C ILE A 69 17.22 -14.69 17.83
N LEU A 70 18.29 -15.45 18.07
CA LEU A 70 18.41 -16.82 17.59
C LEU A 70 17.30 -17.71 18.16
N PHE A 71 16.99 -17.57 19.45
CA PHE A 71 15.84 -18.24 20.06
C PHE A 71 14.51 -17.89 19.37
N GLN A 72 14.32 -16.66 18.88
CA GLN A 72 13.12 -16.33 18.08
C GLN A 72 13.08 -17.09 16.76
N THR A 73 14.22 -17.19 16.06
CA THR A 73 14.34 -17.94 14.80
C THR A 73 14.01 -19.42 15.00
N GLU A 74 14.39 -19.99 16.15
CA GLU A 74 14.08 -21.38 16.53
C GLU A 74 12.69 -21.56 17.19
N LEU A 75 11.88 -20.50 17.28
CA LEU A 75 10.57 -20.47 17.96
C LEU A 75 10.62 -20.79 19.47
N LYS A 76 11.80 -20.71 20.09
CA LYS A 76 12.03 -20.78 21.54
C LYS A 76 11.69 -19.44 22.20
N LEU A 77 10.42 -19.04 22.09
CA LEU A 77 9.99 -17.66 22.40
C LEU A 77 10.07 -17.32 23.89
N SER A 78 9.92 -18.31 24.78
CA SER A 78 10.05 -18.11 26.23
C SER A 78 11.49 -17.82 26.63
N GLU A 79 12.45 -18.58 26.08
CA GLU A 79 13.88 -18.40 26.30
C GLU A 79 14.38 -17.08 25.73
N SER A 80 13.82 -16.67 24.57
CA SER A 80 14.04 -15.35 23.99
C SER A 80 13.60 -14.23 24.94
N ILE A 81 12.41 -14.34 25.55
CA ILE A 81 11.89 -13.38 26.52
C ILE A 81 12.83 -13.26 27.72
N ASP A 82 13.27 -14.39 28.29
CA ASP A 82 14.16 -14.39 29.45
C ASP A 82 15.52 -13.75 29.13
N ALA A 83 16.08 -14.05 27.96
CA ALA A 83 17.36 -13.49 27.52
C ALA A 83 17.28 -11.98 27.25
N PHE A 84 16.22 -11.49 26.59
CA PHE A 84 15.99 -10.04 26.43
C PHE A 84 15.69 -9.35 27.77
N GLY A 85 14.93 -9.99 28.66
CA GLY A 85 14.66 -9.47 30.00
C GLY A 85 15.93 -9.23 30.81
N LYS A 86 16.93 -10.10 30.68
CA LYS A 86 18.27 -9.89 31.27
C LYS A 86 18.96 -8.65 30.71
N VAL A 87 18.88 -8.39 29.40
CA VAL A 87 19.45 -7.18 28.78
C VAL A 87 18.77 -5.91 29.30
N LEU A 88 17.44 -5.91 29.38
CA LEU A 88 16.66 -4.75 29.78
C LEU A 88 16.75 -4.44 31.29
N LYS A 89 17.13 -5.43 32.11
CA LYS A 89 17.31 -5.23 33.56
C LYS A 89 18.37 -4.18 33.86
N ASP A 90 19.47 -4.18 33.11
CA ASP A 90 20.60 -3.26 33.31
C ASP A 90 20.49 -2.03 32.38
N ASN A 91 19.88 -2.20 31.19
CA ASN A 91 19.63 -1.10 30.26
C ASN A 91 18.20 -1.17 29.67
N PRO A 92 17.23 -0.47 30.30
CA PRO A 92 15.81 -0.51 29.89
C PRO A 92 15.53 -0.01 28.46
N GLN A 93 16.45 0.73 27.85
CA GLN A 93 16.32 1.27 26.49
C GLN A 93 17.44 0.74 25.57
N TYR A 94 17.93 -0.47 25.84
CA TYR A 94 18.94 -1.08 24.96
C TYR A 94 18.40 -1.17 23.52
N PRO A 95 19.17 -0.73 22.50
CA PRO A 95 18.66 -0.57 21.14
C PRO A 95 17.97 -1.82 20.58
N GLU A 96 16.73 -1.63 20.12
CA GLU A 96 15.85 -2.62 19.48
C GLU A 96 15.40 -3.80 20.37
N VAL A 97 15.85 -3.89 21.62
CA VAL A 97 15.52 -5.05 22.46
C VAL A 97 14.05 -5.04 22.87
N ASN A 98 13.47 -3.87 23.14
CA ASN A 98 12.03 -3.74 23.39
C ASN A 98 11.22 -4.18 22.15
N PHE A 99 11.66 -3.83 20.94
CA PHE A 99 11.06 -4.34 19.71
C PHE A 99 11.10 -5.87 19.61
N PHE A 100 12.27 -6.50 19.75
CA PHE A 100 12.38 -7.95 19.63
C PHE A 100 11.62 -8.67 20.74
N LEU A 101 11.65 -8.16 21.98
CA LEU A 101 10.85 -8.70 23.07
C LEU A 101 9.34 -8.63 22.75
N GLY A 102 8.88 -7.51 22.17
CA GLY A 102 7.52 -7.37 21.66
C GLY A 102 7.17 -8.43 20.61
N LEU A 103 8.09 -8.78 19.71
CA LEU A 103 7.90 -9.87 18.73
C LEU A 103 7.80 -11.24 19.41
N SER A 104 8.58 -11.53 20.45
CA SER A 104 8.46 -12.81 21.18
C SER A 104 7.10 -12.96 21.84
N TYR A 105 6.61 -11.89 22.48
CA TYR A 105 5.25 -11.87 23.04
C TYR A 105 4.17 -11.99 21.96
N LEU A 106 4.37 -11.36 20.80
CA LEU A 106 3.46 -11.50 19.65
C LEU A 106 3.35 -12.97 19.20
N GLY A 107 4.48 -13.66 19.06
CA GLY A 107 4.51 -15.07 18.65
C GLY A 107 3.89 -16.02 19.68
N LEU A 108 3.86 -15.64 20.96
CA LEU A 108 3.14 -16.36 22.02
C LEU A 108 1.67 -15.95 22.16
N ASN A 109 1.13 -15.14 21.25
CA ASN A 109 -0.21 -14.56 21.31
C ASN A 109 -0.50 -13.74 22.59
N GLN A 110 0.54 -13.23 23.25
CA GLN A 110 0.42 -12.31 24.39
C GLN A 110 0.40 -10.87 23.88
N PHE A 111 -0.68 -10.52 23.17
CA PHE A 111 -0.79 -9.29 22.38
C PHE A 111 -0.68 -8.00 23.20
N GLU A 112 -1.26 -7.95 24.41
CA GLU A 112 -1.17 -6.79 25.29
C GLU A 112 0.28 -6.49 25.71
N LYS A 113 1.04 -7.53 26.09
CA LYS A 113 2.45 -7.38 26.43
C LYS A 113 3.29 -6.99 25.20
N SER A 114 2.98 -7.58 24.04
CA SER A 114 3.61 -7.19 22.78
C SER A 114 3.47 -5.70 22.52
N ILE A 115 2.25 -5.15 22.67
CA ILE A 115 1.95 -3.72 22.54
C ILE A 115 2.72 -2.89 23.58
N GLU A 116 2.78 -3.33 24.84
CA GLU A 116 3.55 -2.65 25.89
C GLU A 116 5.02 -2.45 25.47
N PHE A 117 5.68 -3.51 25.00
CA PHE A 117 7.08 -3.44 24.61
C PHE A 117 7.30 -2.69 23.29
N PHE A 118 6.36 -2.74 22.33
CA PHE A 118 6.43 -1.87 21.15
C PHE A 118 6.28 -0.39 21.52
N ASN A 119 5.43 -0.04 22.49
CA ASN A 119 5.33 1.33 22.98
C ASN A 119 6.64 1.79 23.62
N LYS A 120 7.28 0.95 24.46
CA LYS A 120 8.61 1.24 25.04
C LYS A 120 9.68 1.48 23.97
N GLU A 121 9.67 0.69 22.88
CA GLU A 121 10.56 0.95 21.74
C GLU A 121 10.26 2.31 21.10
N LEU A 122 8.99 2.64 20.90
CA LEU A 122 8.57 3.90 20.28
C LEU A 122 8.79 5.13 21.17
N GLU A 123 8.84 4.97 22.49
CA GLU A 123 9.26 6.02 23.43
C GLU A 123 10.75 6.38 23.22
N ALA A 124 11.61 5.36 23.05
CA ALA A 124 13.03 5.57 22.79
C ALA A 124 13.31 5.98 21.33
N ASN A 125 12.56 5.44 20.38
CA ASN A 125 12.69 5.70 18.95
C ASN A 125 11.31 5.88 18.27
N PRO A 126 10.76 7.11 18.28
CA PRO A 126 9.42 7.39 17.76
C PRO A 126 9.22 7.10 16.26
N LYS A 127 10.32 7.00 15.49
CA LYS A 127 10.31 6.73 14.04
C LYS A 127 10.58 5.26 13.71
N TYR A 128 10.56 4.36 14.71
CA TYR A 128 10.81 2.94 14.47
C TYR A 128 9.61 2.26 13.77
N ARG A 129 9.59 2.37 12.43
CA ARG A 129 8.51 1.92 11.55
C ARG A 129 8.05 0.48 11.83
N ARG A 130 8.99 -0.43 12.08
CA ARG A 130 8.69 -1.85 12.35
C ARG A 130 7.85 -2.03 13.62
N ALA A 131 8.16 -1.32 14.71
CA ALA A 131 7.39 -1.44 15.95
C ALA A 131 5.94 -0.99 15.73
N ARG A 132 5.69 0.10 15.01
CA ARG A 132 4.32 0.52 14.65
C ARG A 132 3.57 -0.53 13.85
N TYR A 133 4.23 -1.12 12.84
CA TYR A 133 3.62 -2.13 11.99
C TYR A 133 3.21 -3.37 12.77
N TYR A 134 4.10 -3.92 13.61
CA TYR A 134 3.80 -5.10 14.42
C TYR A 134 2.83 -4.79 15.58
N MET A 135 2.86 -3.57 16.12
CA MET A 135 1.86 -3.12 17.09
C MET A 135 0.46 -3.04 16.47
N ALA A 136 0.34 -2.61 15.22
CA ALA A 136 -0.91 -2.65 14.47
C ALA A 136 -1.44 -4.09 14.31
N LEU A 137 -0.55 -5.04 13.98
CA LEU A 137 -0.91 -6.46 13.92
C LEU A 137 -1.37 -6.99 15.29
N ALA A 138 -0.69 -6.63 16.37
CA ALA A 138 -1.11 -7.01 17.73
C ALA A 138 -2.50 -6.47 18.08
N TYR A 139 -2.79 -5.20 17.73
CA TYR A 139 -4.13 -4.63 17.88
C TYR A 139 -5.17 -5.38 17.03
N GLN A 140 -4.85 -5.77 15.80
CA GLN A 140 -5.76 -6.56 14.96
C GLN A 140 -6.08 -7.92 15.58
N SER A 141 -5.10 -8.60 16.16
CA SER A 141 -5.31 -9.89 16.85
C SER A 141 -6.21 -9.78 18.08
N LEU A 142 -6.31 -8.59 18.68
CA LEU A 142 -7.22 -8.28 19.78
C LEU A 142 -8.59 -7.75 19.32
N ASP A 143 -8.88 -7.77 18.01
CA ASP A 143 -10.06 -7.13 17.38
C ASP A 143 -10.16 -5.60 17.65
N ARG A 144 -9.05 -4.97 18.05
CA ARG A 144 -8.91 -3.52 18.29
C ARG A 144 -8.61 -2.79 16.99
N LYS A 145 -9.57 -2.88 16.06
CA LYS A 145 -9.40 -2.44 14.66
C LYS A 145 -9.15 -0.94 14.52
N ILE A 146 -9.69 -0.09 15.39
CA ILE A 146 -9.51 1.35 15.31
C ILE A 146 -8.07 1.73 15.68
N GLU A 147 -7.54 1.18 16.77
CA GLU A 147 -6.17 1.41 17.20
C GLU A 147 -5.15 0.88 16.19
N ALA A 148 -5.43 -0.28 15.57
CA ALA A 148 -4.63 -0.79 14.45
C ALA A 148 -4.60 0.20 13.26
N ALA A 149 -5.76 0.77 12.90
CA ALA A 149 -5.85 1.73 11.79
C ALA A 149 -5.01 2.98 12.08
N GLN A 150 -5.09 3.52 13.30
CA GLN A 150 -4.30 4.67 13.72
C GLN A 150 -2.79 4.45 13.56
N GLN A 151 -2.28 3.24 13.86
CA GLN A 151 -0.87 2.93 13.67
C GLN A 151 -0.48 2.87 12.20
N TYR A 152 -1.31 2.28 11.35
CA TYR A 152 -1.04 2.25 9.91
C TYR A 152 -1.19 3.62 9.24
N ASP A 153 -2.12 4.48 9.70
CA ASP A 153 -2.26 5.85 9.19
C ASP A 153 -0.98 6.66 9.43
N ILE A 154 -0.32 6.49 10.58
CA ILE A 154 0.99 7.11 10.84
C ILE A 154 2.02 6.63 9.80
N LEU A 155 2.06 5.33 9.54
CA LEU A 155 2.99 4.73 8.59
C LEU A 155 2.79 5.21 7.14
N VAL A 156 1.55 5.41 6.72
CA VAL A 156 1.23 5.99 5.40
C VAL A 156 1.60 7.48 5.33
N LYS A 157 1.42 8.24 6.41
CA LYS A 157 1.85 9.65 6.43
C LYS A 157 3.35 9.79 6.29
N GLU A 158 4.12 8.87 6.87
CA GLU A 158 5.58 8.83 6.74
C GLU A 158 6.05 8.40 5.36
N ASP A 159 5.40 7.39 4.77
CA ASP A 159 5.68 6.91 3.40
C ASP A 159 4.36 6.64 2.66
N PRO A 160 3.86 7.63 1.90
CA PRO A 160 2.62 7.48 1.14
C PRO A 160 2.71 6.46 -0.01
N SER A 161 3.91 5.99 -0.35
CA SER A 161 4.14 5.04 -1.44
C SER A 161 4.14 3.58 -0.99
N ASP A 162 4.07 3.31 0.32
CA ASP A 162 4.09 1.95 0.86
C ASP A 162 2.76 1.22 0.63
N SER A 163 2.70 0.51 -0.50
CA SER A 163 1.53 -0.26 -0.92
C SER A 163 1.15 -1.38 0.05
N LYS A 164 2.09 -1.91 0.84
CA LYS A 164 1.80 -2.98 1.81
C LYS A 164 1.01 -2.42 3.00
N VAL A 165 1.35 -1.23 3.48
CA VAL A 165 0.61 -0.58 4.56
C VAL A 165 -0.78 -0.15 4.07
N TRP A 166 -0.86 0.42 2.85
CA TRP A 166 -2.15 0.72 2.22
C TRP A 166 -3.05 -0.52 2.09
N TYR A 167 -2.48 -1.67 1.73
CA TYR A 167 -3.22 -2.93 1.68
C TYR A 167 -3.79 -3.33 3.05
N GLN A 168 -3.03 -3.19 4.13
CA GLN A 168 -3.54 -3.48 5.47
C GLN A 168 -4.64 -2.50 5.90
N LEU A 169 -4.49 -1.20 5.63
CA LEU A 169 -5.53 -0.20 5.89
C LEU A 169 -6.80 -0.49 5.10
N ALA A 170 -6.70 -0.79 3.82
CA ALA A 170 -7.84 -1.11 2.97
C ALA A 170 -8.63 -2.31 3.51
N ARG A 171 -7.93 -3.39 3.92
CA ARG A 171 -8.58 -4.55 4.55
C ARG A 171 -9.28 -4.19 5.86
N LEU A 172 -8.64 -3.35 6.68
CA LEU A 172 -9.15 -2.95 7.98
C LEU A 172 -10.38 -2.06 7.85
N TYR A 173 -10.32 -1.04 6.99
CA TYR A 173 -11.45 -0.17 6.68
C TYR A 173 -12.61 -0.93 6.03
N LYS A 174 -12.32 -1.88 5.14
CA LYS A 174 -13.35 -2.77 4.60
C LYS A 174 -14.04 -3.57 5.71
N SER A 175 -13.27 -4.14 6.64
CA SER A 175 -13.83 -4.91 7.75
C SER A 175 -14.68 -4.04 8.70
N LEU A 176 -14.21 -2.84 9.03
CA LEU A 176 -14.95 -1.87 9.85
C LEU A 176 -16.25 -1.42 9.16
N SER A 177 -16.19 -1.13 7.85
CA SER A 177 -17.37 -0.80 7.05
C SER A 177 -18.39 -1.93 7.08
N LEU A 178 -17.98 -3.17 6.80
CA LEU A 178 -18.89 -4.33 6.86
C LEU A 178 -19.50 -4.55 8.25
N GLN A 179 -18.74 -4.29 9.31
CA GLN A 179 -19.24 -4.35 10.68
C GLN A 179 -20.31 -3.28 10.93
N ALA A 180 -20.08 -2.04 10.50
CA ALA A 180 -21.05 -0.95 10.61
C ALA A 180 -22.32 -1.23 9.80
N ILE A 181 -22.17 -1.70 8.55
CA ILE A 181 -23.30 -2.10 7.69
C ILE A 181 -24.11 -3.20 8.37
N LYS A 182 -23.46 -4.23 8.92
CA LYS A 182 -24.16 -5.30 9.63
C LYS A 182 -24.98 -4.78 10.82
N GLN A 183 -24.44 -3.84 11.59
CA GLN A 183 -25.18 -3.22 12.69
C GLN A 183 -26.36 -2.39 12.19
N LEU A 184 -26.15 -1.57 11.16
CA LEU A 184 -27.22 -0.77 10.55
C LEU A 184 -28.37 -1.65 10.04
N THR A 185 -28.04 -2.72 9.30
CA THR A 185 -29.03 -3.69 8.80
C THR A 185 -29.74 -4.43 9.92
N HIS A 186 -29.07 -4.70 11.05
CA HIS A 186 -29.73 -5.33 12.20
C HIS A 186 -30.73 -4.40 12.88
N LEU A 187 -30.41 -3.11 12.96
CA LEU A 187 -31.25 -2.09 13.60
C LEU A 187 -32.49 -1.75 12.77
N ASP A 188 -32.33 -1.57 11.45
CA ASP A 188 -33.43 -1.26 10.54
C ASP A 188 -33.15 -1.84 9.14
N PRO A 189 -33.57 -3.10 8.88
CA PRO A 189 -33.32 -3.77 7.61
C PRO A 189 -33.97 -3.08 6.40
N ASP A 190 -35.06 -2.34 6.61
CA ASP A 190 -35.86 -1.70 5.55
C ASP A 190 -35.61 -0.19 5.44
N SER A 191 -34.60 0.32 6.17
CA SER A 191 -34.14 1.69 6.14
C SER A 191 -33.72 2.10 4.73
N VAL A 192 -34.03 3.35 4.35
CA VAL A 192 -33.50 3.94 3.12
C VAL A 192 -31.97 3.95 3.08
N LEU A 193 -31.30 3.99 4.24
CA LEU A 193 -29.84 3.93 4.35
C LEU A 193 -29.28 2.55 3.93
N VAL A 194 -29.93 1.47 4.36
CA VAL A 194 -29.54 0.09 3.99
C VAL A 194 -29.85 -0.15 2.52
N LEU A 195 -30.99 0.35 2.03
CA LEU A 195 -31.34 0.30 0.61
C LEU A 195 -30.31 1.05 -0.24
N ALA A 196 -29.83 2.21 0.21
CA ALA A 196 -28.80 2.99 -0.48
C ALA A 196 -27.49 2.21 -0.59
N MET A 197 -26.97 1.69 0.54
CA MET A 197 -25.73 0.88 0.53
C MET A 197 -25.84 -0.34 -0.38
N ARG A 198 -27.01 -0.99 -0.42
CA ARG A 198 -27.25 -2.12 -1.33
C ARG A 198 -27.31 -1.67 -2.79
N ALA A 199 -27.94 -0.54 -3.09
CA ALA A 199 -28.02 0.01 -4.43
C ALA A 199 -26.65 0.41 -4.96
N GLU A 200 -25.81 1.03 -4.13
CA GLU A 200 -24.41 1.36 -4.43
C GLU A 200 -23.61 0.10 -4.76
N SER A 201 -23.65 -0.92 -3.90
CA SER A 201 -22.97 -2.19 -4.14
C SER A 201 -23.43 -2.89 -5.42
N LEU A 202 -24.74 -2.86 -5.73
CA LEU A 202 -25.25 -3.41 -6.98
C LEU A 202 -24.81 -2.61 -8.21
N ALA A 203 -24.69 -1.29 -8.09
CA ALA A 203 -24.17 -0.44 -9.16
C ALA A 203 -22.68 -0.73 -9.45
N GLU A 204 -21.88 -0.93 -8.39
CA GLU A 204 -20.47 -1.35 -8.49
C GLU A 204 -20.32 -2.74 -9.12
N ASP A 205 -21.19 -3.69 -8.77
CA ASP A 205 -21.26 -5.04 -9.34
C ASP A 205 -21.84 -5.07 -10.78
N GLU A 206 -22.06 -3.91 -11.40
CA GLU A 206 -22.68 -3.74 -12.72
C GLU A 206 -24.11 -4.31 -12.86
N LYS A 207 -24.78 -4.62 -11.75
CA LYS A 207 -26.20 -5.05 -11.69
C LYS A 207 -27.13 -3.84 -11.76
N ARG A 208 -27.01 -3.11 -12.86
CA ARG A 208 -27.62 -1.78 -13.09
C ARG A 208 -29.13 -1.76 -12.87
N ASP A 209 -29.87 -2.73 -13.43
CA ASP A 209 -31.33 -2.74 -13.32
C ASP A 209 -31.81 -2.97 -11.88
N GLU A 210 -31.10 -3.78 -11.10
CA GLU A 210 -31.41 -3.99 -9.68
C GLU A 210 -31.11 -2.73 -8.86
N ALA A 211 -29.97 -2.07 -9.13
CA ALA A 211 -29.60 -0.81 -8.49
C ALA A 211 -30.64 0.29 -8.76
N ILE A 212 -31.05 0.48 -10.02
CA ILE A 212 -32.08 1.47 -10.41
C ILE A 212 -33.39 1.21 -9.64
N ARG A 213 -33.84 -0.04 -9.53
CA ARG A 213 -35.06 -0.37 -8.78
C ARG A 213 -34.95 -0.01 -7.30
N LEU A 214 -33.79 -0.22 -6.68
CA LEU A 214 -33.58 0.16 -5.28
C LEU A 214 -33.52 1.67 -5.10
N TYR A 215 -32.82 2.39 -5.97
CA TYR A 215 -32.78 3.85 -5.95
C TYR A 215 -34.17 4.47 -6.13
N GLN A 216 -34.98 3.95 -7.06
CA GLN A 216 -36.37 4.37 -7.21
C GLN A 216 -37.22 4.06 -5.96
N ASN A 217 -36.96 2.94 -5.28
CA ASN A 217 -37.63 2.62 -4.02
C ASN A 217 -37.23 3.60 -2.89
N ILE A 218 -35.96 4.00 -2.83
CA ILE A 218 -35.48 5.02 -1.89
C ILE A 218 -36.25 6.32 -2.13
N LEU A 219 -36.32 6.82 -3.36
CA LEU A 219 -37.04 8.06 -3.68
C LEU A 219 -38.56 7.98 -3.44
N LYS A 220 -39.16 6.78 -3.55
CA LYS A 220 -40.57 6.57 -3.17
C LYS A 220 -40.80 6.71 -1.66
N LYS A 221 -39.85 6.26 -0.84
CA LYS A 221 -39.90 6.33 0.62
C LYS A 221 -39.49 7.71 1.14
N GLN A 222 -38.45 8.28 0.54
CA GLN A 222 -37.86 9.56 0.89
C GLN A 222 -37.46 10.30 -0.40
N PRO A 223 -38.34 11.18 -0.92
CA PRO A 223 -38.12 11.88 -2.19
C PRO A 223 -36.93 12.84 -2.22
N ASP A 224 -36.41 13.25 -1.07
CA ASP A 224 -35.29 14.19 -0.91
C ASP A 224 -33.99 13.51 -0.43
N PHE A 225 -33.90 12.19 -0.58
CA PHE A 225 -32.71 11.45 -0.17
C PHE A 225 -31.52 11.83 -1.07
N ALA A 226 -30.58 12.56 -0.48
CA ALA A 226 -29.46 13.18 -1.18
C ALA A 226 -28.63 12.18 -1.99
N GLY A 227 -28.20 12.59 -3.17
CA GLY A 227 -27.26 11.83 -4.01
C GLY A 227 -27.89 10.72 -4.85
N VAL A 228 -29.13 10.32 -4.59
CA VAL A 228 -29.80 9.25 -5.37
C VAL A 228 -30.13 9.71 -6.80
N HIS A 229 -30.52 10.98 -6.98
CA HIS A 229 -30.72 11.54 -8.32
C HIS A 229 -29.43 11.52 -9.14
N PHE A 230 -28.27 11.79 -8.53
CA PHE A 230 -26.98 11.68 -9.21
C PHE A 230 -26.68 10.22 -9.60
N ALA A 231 -26.85 9.27 -8.67
CA ALA A 231 -26.60 7.86 -8.92
C ALA A 231 -27.50 7.29 -10.04
N LEU A 232 -28.79 7.63 -10.04
CA LEU A 232 -29.71 7.29 -11.13
C LEU A 232 -29.29 7.94 -12.45
N GLY A 233 -28.96 9.23 -12.42
CA GLY A 233 -28.49 9.97 -13.59
C GLY A 233 -27.26 9.34 -14.23
N GLU A 234 -26.26 8.94 -13.44
CA GLU A 234 -25.08 8.22 -13.91
C GLU A 234 -25.44 6.85 -14.52
N LEU A 235 -26.29 6.06 -13.85
CA LEU A 235 -26.70 4.75 -14.34
C LEU A 235 -27.46 4.85 -15.67
N TYR A 236 -28.41 5.78 -15.78
CA TYR A 236 -29.14 6.03 -17.03
C TYR A 236 -28.21 6.51 -18.14
N TRP A 237 -27.27 7.41 -17.82
CA TRP A 237 -26.25 7.88 -18.73
C TRP A 237 -25.38 6.74 -19.30
N LYS A 238 -24.97 5.79 -18.44
CA LYS A 238 -24.20 4.59 -18.85
C LYS A 238 -25.00 3.66 -19.75
N THR A 239 -26.31 3.57 -19.54
CA THR A 239 -27.23 2.74 -20.35
C THR A 239 -27.82 3.45 -21.58
N LEU A 240 -27.35 4.67 -21.88
CA LEU A 240 -27.82 5.50 -23.01
C LEU A 240 -29.32 5.88 -22.94
N GLN A 241 -29.92 5.82 -21.74
CA GLN A 241 -31.28 6.30 -21.47
C GLN A 241 -31.25 7.82 -21.29
N ASN A 242 -31.06 8.54 -22.40
CA ASN A 242 -30.72 9.96 -22.40
C ASN A 242 -31.77 10.84 -21.70
N GLU A 243 -33.06 10.55 -21.86
CA GLU A 243 -34.16 11.37 -21.31
C GLU A 243 -34.25 11.24 -19.78
N ASP A 244 -34.14 10.01 -19.27
CA ASP A 244 -34.12 9.77 -17.82
C ASP A 244 -32.81 10.28 -17.21
N ALA A 245 -31.67 10.09 -17.88
CA ALA A 245 -30.39 10.64 -17.45
C ALA A 245 -30.45 12.17 -17.33
N GLU A 246 -30.98 12.87 -18.33
CA GLU A 246 -31.13 14.34 -18.28
C GLU A 246 -32.02 14.76 -17.12
N ARG A 247 -33.17 14.08 -16.93
CA ARG A 247 -34.11 14.40 -15.84
C ARG A 247 -33.43 14.28 -14.47
N GLU A 248 -32.82 13.13 -14.20
CA GLU A 248 -32.21 12.82 -12.91
C GLU A 248 -30.97 13.68 -12.64
N LEU A 249 -30.11 13.91 -13.64
CA LEU A 249 -28.94 14.78 -13.50
C LEU A 249 -29.35 16.24 -13.25
N ARG A 250 -30.43 16.72 -13.87
CA ARG A 250 -30.96 18.06 -13.57
C ARG A 250 -31.54 18.16 -12.16
N LEU A 251 -32.14 17.08 -11.63
CA LEU A 251 -32.58 17.03 -10.23
C LEU A 251 -31.38 17.04 -9.28
N ALA A 252 -30.34 16.24 -9.56
CA ALA A 252 -29.09 16.25 -8.79
C ALA A 252 -28.46 17.66 -8.72
N LEU A 253 -28.45 18.39 -9.84
CA LEU A 253 -27.94 19.77 -9.88
C LEU A 253 -28.85 20.81 -9.20
N ARG A 254 -30.11 20.47 -8.86
CA ARG A 254 -30.93 21.30 -7.97
C ARG A 254 -30.53 21.10 -6.51
N GLU A 255 -30.07 19.91 -6.14
CA GLU A 255 -29.54 19.62 -4.80
C GLU A 255 -28.16 20.27 -4.61
N ASP A 256 -27.25 20.05 -5.56
CA ASP A 256 -25.92 20.65 -5.59
C ASP A 256 -25.57 21.15 -7.01
N PRO A 257 -25.76 22.47 -7.26
CA PRO A 257 -25.41 23.07 -8.55
C PRO A 257 -23.93 22.95 -8.92
N ASN A 258 -23.03 22.79 -7.94
CA ASN A 258 -21.58 22.75 -8.16
C ASN A 258 -21.03 21.32 -8.20
N HIS A 259 -21.90 20.29 -8.16
CA HIS A 259 -21.47 18.90 -8.19
C HIS A 259 -20.65 18.59 -9.45
N PRO A 260 -19.33 18.27 -9.35
CA PRO A 260 -18.45 18.20 -10.52
C PRO A 260 -18.84 17.11 -11.51
N MET A 261 -19.16 15.91 -11.02
CA MET A 261 -19.54 14.77 -11.87
C MET A 261 -20.95 14.87 -12.47
N ALA A 262 -21.94 15.41 -11.75
CA ALA A 262 -23.27 15.63 -12.31
C ALA A 262 -23.22 16.64 -13.48
N ASN A 263 -22.47 17.72 -13.31
CA ASN A 263 -22.18 18.69 -14.35
C ASN A 263 -21.42 18.05 -15.54
N TYR A 264 -20.45 17.18 -15.27
CA TYR A 264 -19.76 16.41 -16.30
C TYR A 264 -20.70 15.56 -17.15
N TYR A 265 -21.50 14.69 -16.49
CA TYR A 265 -22.39 13.77 -17.20
C TYR A 265 -23.48 14.50 -17.97
N LEU A 266 -24.06 15.56 -17.39
CA LEU A 266 -25.06 16.35 -18.09
C LEU A 266 -24.44 17.12 -19.27
N GLY A 267 -23.25 17.70 -19.09
CA GLY A 267 -22.54 18.39 -20.17
C GLY A 267 -22.16 17.47 -21.33
N GLU A 268 -21.66 16.26 -21.03
CA GLU A 268 -21.36 15.25 -22.05
C GLU A 268 -22.64 14.75 -22.74
N LEU A 269 -23.74 14.58 -22.01
CA LEU A 269 -25.05 14.25 -22.58
C LEU A 269 -25.54 15.34 -23.54
N MET A 270 -25.41 16.62 -23.16
CA MET A 270 -25.75 17.75 -24.05
C MET A 270 -24.89 17.75 -25.32
N LEU A 271 -23.61 17.38 -25.24
CA LEU A 271 -22.77 17.20 -26.42
C LEU A 271 -23.24 16.06 -27.33
N ARG A 272 -23.65 14.91 -26.78
CA ARG A 272 -24.24 13.80 -27.55
C ARG A 272 -25.50 14.24 -28.30
N LEU A 273 -26.31 15.09 -27.66
CA LEU A 273 -27.51 15.69 -28.23
C LEU A 273 -27.22 16.87 -29.18
N GLN A 274 -25.95 17.10 -29.55
CA GLN A 274 -25.50 18.20 -30.42
C GLN A 274 -25.87 19.60 -29.91
N LYS A 275 -25.88 19.78 -28.58
CA LYS A 275 -26.16 21.05 -27.89
C LYS A 275 -24.90 21.60 -27.18
N PRO A 276 -23.84 21.98 -27.91
CA PRO A 276 -22.58 22.43 -27.30
C PRO A 276 -22.71 23.73 -26.49
N LYS A 277 -23.70 24.59 -26.83
CA LYS A 277 -23.97 25.82 -26.07
C LYS A 277 -24.52 25.54 -24.67
N GLU A 278 -25.35 24.51 -24.52
CA GLU A 278 -25.89 24.08 -23.21
C GLU A 278 -24.83 23.30 -22.42
N ALA A 279 -24.00 22.51 -23.11
CA ALA A 279 -22.94 21.71 -22.49
C ALA A 279 -21.82 22.55 -21.85
N MET A 280 -21.44 23.66 -22.49
CA MET A 280 -20.28 24.45 -22.11
C MET A 280 -20.31 24.96 -20.66
N PRO A 281 -21.37 25.65 -20.17
CA PRO A 281 -21.40 26.12 -18.78
C PRO A 281 -21.34 24.97 -17.76
N LEU A 282 -21.96 23.83 -18.06
CA LEU A 282 -21.89 22.64 -17.20
C LEU A 282 -20.46 22.12 -17.09
N LEU A 283 -19.78 21.96 -18.23
CA LEU A 283 -18.41 21.46 -18.26
C LEU A 283 -17.40 22.44 -17.65
N GLN A 284 -17.67 23.76 -17.71
CA GLN A 284 -16.88 24.75 -16.99
C GLN A 284 -16.97 24.57 -15.47
N VAL A 285 -18.17 24.35 -14.92
CA VAL A 285 -18.37 24.06 -13.49
C VAL A 285 -17.68 22.75 -13.11
N SER A 286 -17.83 21.72 -13.92
CA SER A 286 -17.19 20.43 -13.71
C SER A 286 -15.66 20.53 -13.60
N VAL A 287 -15.01 21.19 -14.56
CA VAL A 287 -13.55 21.35 -14.60
C VAL A 287 -13.06 22.30 -13.50
N ALA A 288 -13.88 23.26 -13.08
CA ALA A 288 -13.54 24.11 -11.93
C ALA A 288 -13.55 23.33 -10.60
N GLY A 289 -14.51 22.42 -10.44
CA GLY A 289 -14.66 21.59 -9.24
C GLY A 289 -13.67 20.42 -9.15
N ASP A 290 -13.29 19.83 -10.27
CA ASP A 290 -12.20 18.86 -10.36
C ASP A 290 -11.25 19.17 -11.53
N PRO A 291 -10.20 19.98 -11.29
CA PRO A 291 -9.21 20.31 -12.31
C PRO A 291 -8.38 19.13 -12.79
N LEU A 292 -8.42 17.96 -12.14
CA LEU A 292 -7.69 16.77 -12.58
C LEU A 292 -8.58 15.79 -13.36
N LEU A 293 -9.87 16.09 -13.51
CA LEU A 293 -10.79 15.32 -14.33
C LEU A 293 -10.50 15.50 -15.83
N MET A 294 -9.56 14.69 -16.33
CA MET A 294 -9.13 14.69 -17.75
C MET A 294 -10.30 14.56 -18.73
N ALA A 295 -11.32 13.76 -18.36
CA ALA A 295 -12.50 13.55 -19.19
C ALA A 295 -13.34 14.84 -19.31
N GLY A 296 -13.49 15.62 -18.24
CA GLY A 296 -14.21 16.90 -18.26
C GLY A 296 -13.50 17.94 -19.10
N GLN A 297 -12.18 18.05 -18.95
CA GLN A 297 -11.35 18.96 -19.74
C GLN A 297 -11.42 18.63 -21.24
N TYR A 298 -11.40 17.34 -21.60
CA TYR A 298 -11.59 16.91 -22.98
C TYR A 298 -12.92 17.37 -23.56
N GLN A 299 -14.02 17.14 -22.84
CA GLN A 299 -15.34 17.53 -23.32
C GLN A 299 -15.49 19.06 -23.41
N LEU A 300 -14.89 19.82 -22.47
CA LEU A 300 -14.87 21.27 -22.52
C LEU A 300 -14.10 21.81 -23.73
N SER A 301 -12.93 21.23 -24.01
CA SER A 301 -12.14 21.51 -25.23
C SER A 301 -12.98 21.28 -26.50
N LYS A 302 -13.72 20.17 -26.57
CA LYS A 302 -14.64 19.89 -27.69
C LYS A 302 -15.75 20.93 -27.82
N CYS A 303 -16.30 21.44 -26.70
CA CYS A 303 -17.29 22.51 -26.72
C CYS A 303 -16.74 23.79 -27.36
N TYR A 304 -15.54 24.21 -26.95
CA TYR A 304 -14.88 25.39 -27.51
C TYR A 304 -14.57 25.20 -29.00
N LEU A 305 -14.07 24.02 -29.39
CA LEU A 305 -13.79 23.70 -30.79
C LEU A 305 -15.04 23.68 -31.68
N ALA A 306 -16.16 23.17 -31.16
CA ALA A 306 -17.43 23.17 -31.87
C ALA A 306 -18.00 24.58 -32.07
N GLN A 307 -17.66 25.51 -31.18
CA GLN A 307 -18.09 26.91 -31.23
C GLN A 307 -17.09 27.85 -31.92
N GLY A 308 -15.96 27.32 -32.42
CA GLY A 308 -14.91 28.13 -33.06
C GLY A 308 -14.06 28.96 -32.08
N GLN A 309 -14.19 28.73 -30.77
CA GLN A 309 -13.45 29.39 -29.71
C GLN A 309 -12.06 28.75 -29.53
N LEU A 310 -11.21 28.92 -30.55
CA LEU A 310 -9.94 28.21 -30.65
C LEU A 310 -8.94 28.61 -29.55
N GLN A 311 -8.98 29.87 -29.09
CA GLN A 311 -8.04 30.36 -28.07
C GLN A 311 -8.39 29.82 -26.68
N GLU A 312 -9.68 29.72 -26.36
CA GLU A 312 -10.19 29.16 -25.12
C GLU A 312 -9.95 27.65 -25.06
N ALA A 313 -10.16 26.93 -26.17
CA ALA A 313 -9.77 25.52 -26.31
C ALA A 313 -8.28 25.33 -26.03
N LEU A 314 -7.44 26.20 -26.61
CA LEU A 314 -5.99 26.16 -26.41
C LEU A 314 -5.62 26.41 -24.94
N GLY A 315 -6.20 27.44 -24.31
CA GLY A 315 -5.92 27.79 -22.92
C GLY A 315 -6.24 26.66 -21.94
N VAL A 316 -7.39 25.98 -22.11
CA VAL A 316 -7.73 24.80 -21.29
C VAL A 316 -6.68 23.72 -21.46
N LEU A 317 -6.38 23.33 -22.71
CA LEU A 317 -5.49 22.21 -23.01
C LEU A 317 -4.03 22.46 -22.61
N LEU A 318 -3.53 23.69 -22.70
CA LEU A 318 -2.18 24.03 -22.26
C LEU A 318 -2.04 23.86 -20.74
N LYS A 319 -3.04 24.29 -19.96
CA LYS A 319 -3.05 24.08 -18.51
C LYS A 319 -3.02 22.59 -18.15
N VAL A 320 -3.73 21.75 -18.91
CA VAL A 320 -3.68 20.29 -18.74
C VAL A 320 -2.29 19.75 -19.04
N ALA A 321 -1.67 20.19 -20.14
CA ALA A 321 -0.33 19.74 -20.53
C ALA A 321 0.76 20.14 -19.53
N GLU A 322 0.59 21.27 -18.83
CA GLU A 322 1.45 21.67 -17.71
C GLU A 322 1.32 20.75 -16.50
N GLN A 323 0.08 20.34 -16.16
CA GLN A 323 -0.20 19.49 -15.00
C GLN A 323 0.10 18.01 -15.26
N VAL A 324 -0.16 17.54 -16.47
CA VAL A 324 0.00 16.14 -16.89
C VAL A 324 0.72 16.09 -18.24
N PRO A 325 2.06 16.31 -18.25
CA PRO A 325 2.85 16.33 -19.49
C PRO A 325 2.81 15.01 -20.27
N GLU A 326 2.62 13.89 -19.56
CA GLU A 326 2.57 12.54 -20.14
C GLU A 326 1.20 12.19 -20.76
N SER A 327 0.27 13.15 -20.82
CA SER A 327 -1.07 12.91 -21.36
C SER A 327 -1.09 12.93 -22.89
N LYS A 328 -0.94 11.75 -23.50
CA LYS A 328 -1.05 11.56 -24.97
C LYS A 328 -2.30 12.23 -25.56
N MET A 329 -3.43 12.10 -24.87
CA MET A 329 -4.72 12.59 -25.34
C MET A 329 -4.75 14.13 -25.40
N THR A 330 -4.09 14.80 -24.45
CA THR A 330 -3.96 16.26 -24.41
C THR A 330 -3.10 16.76 -25.56
N HIS A 331 -1.95 16.12 -25.82
CA HIS A 331 -1.08 16.47 -26.94
C HIS A 331 -1.77 16.28 -28.30
N TYR A 332 -2.54 15.19 -28.46
CA TYR A 332 -3.33 14.99 -29.67
C TYR A 332 -4.37 16.11 -29.88
N GLN A 333 -5.06 16.54 -28.83
CA GLN A 333 -6.02 17.63 -28.92
C GLN A 333 -5.36 18.98 -29.20
N LEU A 334 -4.23 19.28 -28.56
CA LEU A 334 -3.44 20.49 -28.85
C LEU A 334 -3.04 20.53 -30.33
N ALA A 335 -2.61 19.41 -30.90
CA ALA A 335 -2.34 19.33 -32.33
C ALA A 335 -3.57 19.63 -33.19
N GLN A 336 -4.76 19.12 -32.83
CA GLN A 336 -6.01 19.43 -33.54
C GLN A 336 -6.36 20.92 -33.47
N VAL A 337 -6.19 21.55 -32.31
CA VAL A 337 -6.43 22.99 -32.13
C VAL A 337 -5.44 23.82 -32.95
N TYR A 338 -4.14 23.51 -32.88
CA TYR A 338 -3.12 24.21 -33.66
C TYR A 338 -3.28 24.02 -35.17
N ALA A 339 -3.77 22.87 -35.63
CA ALA A 339 -4.13 22.66 -37.03
C ALA A 339 -5.23 23.64 -37.48
N ARG A 340 -6.27 23.84 -36.65
CA ARG A 340 -7.35 24.82 -36.93
C ARG A 340 -6.87 26.28 -36.87
N ILE A 341 -5.92 26.59 -35.99
CA ILE A 341 -5.27 27.91 -35.90
C ILE A 341 -4.23 28.11 -37.02
N LYS A 342 -3.94 27.08 -37.82
CA LYS A 342 -2.92 27.08 -38.89
C LYS A 342 -1.49 27.32 -38.38
N ASN A 343 -1.19 26.88 -37.15
CA ASN A 343 0.16 26.88 -36.61
C ASN A 343 0.80 25.49 -36.81
N SER A 344 1.37 25.28 -37.98
CA SER A 344 1.94 23.98 -38.38
C SER A 344 3.13 23.56 -37.52
N GLU A 345 3.91 24.50 -36.99
CA GLU A 345 5.06 24.22 -36.13
C GLU A 345 4.61 23.61 -34.79
N LYS A 346 3.69 24.28 -34.09
CA LYS A 346 3.15 23.78 -32.83
C LYS A 346 2.30 22.54 -33.02
N GLN A 347 1.56 22.44 -34.13
CA GLN A 347 0.85 21.21 -34.50
C GLN A 347 1.82 20.03 -34.55
N LYS A 348 2.92 20.16 -35.32
CA LYS A 348 3.93 19.11 -35.46
C LYS A 348 4.57 18.76 -34.12
N TYR A 349 4.96 19.76 -33.33
CA TYR A 349 5.52 19.57 -32.00
C TYR A 349 4.63 18.69 -31.09
N HIS A 350 3.32 18.97 -31.04
CA HIS A 350 2.41 18.17 -30.21
C HIS A 350 2.12 16.78 -30.81
N LEU A 351 2.14 16.62 -32.14
CA LEU A 351 2.04 15.30 -32.78
C LEU A 351 3.27 14.43 -32.47
N ASP A 352 4.48 14.99 -32.56
CA ASP A 352 5.72 14.26 -32.26
C ASP A 352 5.73 13.75 -30.81
N ILE A 353 5.24 14.56 -29.86
CA ILE A 353 5.08 14.13 -28.45
C ILE A 353 4.02 13.03 -28.34
N PHE A 354 2.86 13.20 -28.98
CA PHE A 354 1.82 12.18 -28.97
C PHE A 354 2.32 10.83 -29.50
N GLU A 355 3.07 10.83 -30.60
CA GLU A 355 3.67 9.63 -31.19
C GLU A 355 4.69 8.98 -30.26
N LYS A 356 5.58 9.79 -29.67
CA LYS A 356 6.56 9.33 -28.68
C LYS A 356 5.88 8.64 -27.48
N LEU A 357 4.91 9.31 -26.86
CA LEU A 357 4.17 8.76 -25.70
C LEU A 357 3.39 7.48 -26.07
N THR A 358 2.83 7.44 -27.27
CA THR A 358 2.11 6.27 -27.78
C THR A 358 3.07 5.07 -27.98
N ARG A 359 4.30 5.32 -28.45
CA ARG A 359 5.32 4.28 -28.59
C ARG A 359 5.77 3.76 -27.23
N GLU A 360 6.09 4.64 -26.29
CA GLU A 360 6.52 4.28 -24.94
C GLU A 360 5.45 3.47 -24.18
N GLU A 361 4.16 3.82 -24.33
CA GLU A 361 3.08 3.04 -23.74
C GLU A 361 3.00 1.62 -24.32
N LYS A 362 3.18 1.46 -25.63
CA LYS A 362 3.20 0.14 -26.28
C LYS A 362 4.39 -0.69 -25.80
N GLU A 363 5.57 -0.10 -25.74
CA GLU A 363 6.79 -0.76 -25.25
C GLU A 363 6.61 -1.24 -23.81
N LYS A 364 6.09 -0.39 -22.91
CA LYS A 364 5.80 -0.76 -21.52
C LYS A 364 4.77 -1.89 -21.41
N LYS A 365 3.76 -1.93 -22.29
CA LYS A 365 2.77 -3.02 -22.31
C LYS A 365 3.39 -4.34 -22.76
N VAL A 366 4.24 -4.31 -23.77
CA VAL A 366 4.98 -5.50 -24.24
C VAL A 366 5.90 -6.00 -23.13
N GLU A 367 6.70 -5.12 -22.52
CA GLU A 367 7.60 -5.48 -21.42
C GLU A 367 6.83 -6.08 -20.24
N ARG A 368 5.68 -5.50 -19.86
CA ARG A 368 4.82 -6.05 -18.80
C ARG A 368 4.25 -7.43 -19.17
N SER A 369 3.83 -7.62 -20.41
CA SER A 369 3.35 -8.92 -20.91
C SER A 369 4.47 -9.97 -20.88
N ASP A 370 5.67 -9.61 -21.30
CA ASP A 370 6.82 -10.53 -21.33
C ASP A 370 7.26 -10.89 -19.91
N ARG A 371 7.26 -9.93 -18.98
CA ARG A 371 7.49 -10.20 -17.55
C ARG A 371 6.43 -11.13 -16.95
N LEU A 372 5.16 -10.95 -17.30
CA LEU A 372 4.07 -11.82 -16.83
C LEU A 372 4.22 -13.24 -17.36
N LYS A 373 4.52 -13.41 -18.66
CA LYS A 373 4.81 -14.72 -19.26
C LYS A 373 6.01 -15.39 -18.61
N GLN A 374 7.10 -14.64 -18.40
CA GLN A 374 8.29 -15.15 -17.73
C GLN A 374 7.97 -15.60 -16.29
N MET A 375 7.11 -14.87 -15.57
CA MET A 375 6.65 -15.29 -14.24
C MET A 375 5.78 -16.56 -14.29
N GLU A 376 4.88 -16.69 -15.28
CA GLU A 376 4.05 -17.89 -15.47
C GLU A 376 4.89 -19.11 -15.88
N ASP A 377 5.92 -18.93 -16.70
CA ASP A 377 6.82 -19.99 -17.11
C ASP A 377 7.70 -20.44 -15.94
N LEU A 378 8.20 -19.49 -15.12
CA LEU A 378 8.90 -19.80 -13.88
C LEU A 378 7.99 -20.53 -12.87
N ASP A 379 6.69 -20.22 -12.81
CA ASP A 379 5.71 -20.94 -11.96
C ASP A 379 5.50 -22.38 -12.44
N LYS A 380 5.34 -22.58 -13.75
CA LYS A 380 5.20 -23.92 -14.36
C LYS A 380 6.46 -24.79 -14.24
N GLU A 381 7.63 -24.17 -14.28
CA GLU A 381 8.93 -24.85 -14.13
C GLU A 381 9.30 -25.10 -12.65
N GLY A 382 8.47 -24.68 -11.69
CA GLY A 382 8.78 -24.75 -10.25
C GLY A 382 9.94 -23.84 -9.83
N ASN A 383 10.30 -22.88 -10.70
CA ASN A 383 11.46 -21.99 -10.59
C ASN A 383 11.06 -20.53 -10.34
N LEU A 384 9.84 -20.24 -9.88
CA LEU A 384 9.50 -18.91 -9.38
C LEU A 384 10.62 -18.46 -8.46
N PRO A 385 11.31 -17.34 -8.73
CA PRO A 385 12.08 -16.71 -7.68
C PRO A 385 11.07 -16.51 -6.57
N GLN A 386 11.30 -17.18 -5.44
CA GLN A 386 10.53 -16.87 -4.25
C GLN A 386 10.72 -15.37 -4.06
N LEU A 387 9.71 -14.60 -4.47
CA LEU A 387 9.43 -13.33 -3.83
C LEU A 387 9.48 -13.73 -2.38
N ARG A 388 10.54 -13.32 -1.67
CA ARG A 388 10.68 -13.52 -0.24
C ARG A 388 9.47 -12.85 0.38
N SER A 389 8.38 -13.59 0.41
CA SER A 389 7.27 -13.44 1.30
C SER A 389 7.94 -13.67 2.64
N SER A 390 8.22 -12.57 3.33
CA SER A 390 8.22 -12.59 4.78
C SER A 390 6.78 -12.90 5.23
N SER A 391 6.31 -14.13 4.96
CA SER A 391 5.13 -14.72 5.55
C SER A 391 5.63 -15.73 6.56
N ALA A 392 5.77 -15.26 7.79
CA ALA A 392 5.77 -16.12 8.96
C ALA A 392 4.52 -17.02 8.88
N GLY A 393 4.75 -18.31 8.99
CA GLY A 393 3.74 -19.34 8.82
C GLY A 393 2.64 -19.27 9.88
N SER A 394 1.42 -19.53 9.42
CA SER A 394 0.37 -20.10 10.26
C SER A 394 0.60 -21.63 10.35
N PRO A 395 0.65 -22.24 11.55
CA PRO A 395 0.76 -23.68 11.67
C PRO A 395 -0.60 -24.34 11.45
N SER A 396 -0.68 -25.28 10.50
CA SER A 396 -1.84 -26.16 10.39
C SER A 396 -1.69 -27.34 11.34
N THR A 397 -2.77 -27.54 12.08
CA THR A 397 -3.09 -28.70 12.89
C THR A 397 -3.12 -29.99 12.06
N ARG A 398 -2.36 -31.00 12.48
CA ARG A 398 -2.86 -32.34 12.82
C ARG A 398 -1.80 -33.19 13.49
#